data_AF-A0A945BIZ9-F1
#
_entry.id   AF-A0A945BIZ9-F1
#
_cell.length_a   1.000
_cell.length_b   1.000
_cell.length_c   1.000
_cell.angle_alpha   90.00
_cell.angle_beta   90.00
_cell.angle_gamma   90.00
#
_symmetry.space_group_name_H-M   'P 1'
#
loop_
_entity.id
_entity.type
_entity.pdbx_description
1 polymer ?
#
loop_
_entity_poly.entity_id
_entity_poly.type
_entity_poly.pdbx_seq_one_letter_code
_entity_poly.pdbx_strand_id
1 'polypeptide(L)' 'DDPIDSVSNLTSEYDLLILGTPKKDTWATMLFGTGKDKFAISSACSVLRLTIKN' A
#
# COMPACT_ATOMS: atom_id res chain seq x y z
N ASP A 1 -0.52 -17.78 -9.23
CA ASP A 1 -0.82 -17.29 -7.87
C ASP A 1 -1.44 -15.92 -7.93
N ASP A 2 -2.42 -15.65 -7.06
CA ASP A 2 -3.00 -14.32 -6.94
C ASP A 2 -1.95 -13.41 -6.26
N PRO A 3 -1.55 -12.29 -6.88
CA PRO A 3 -0.58 -11.37 -6.28
C PRO A 3 -1.07 -10.78 -4.95
N ILE A 4 -2.38 -10.74 -4.70
CA ILE A 4 -2.95 -10.29 -3.43
C ILE A 4 -2.64 -11.30 -2.31
N ASP A 5 -2.93 -12.58 -2.55
CA ASP A 5 -2.66 -13.65 -1.59
C ASP A 5 -1.15 -13.80 -1.32
N SER A 6 -0.35 -13.59 -2.37
CA SER A 6 1.12 -13.60 -2.26
C SER A 6 1.63 -12.50 -1.34
N VAL A 7 1.04 -11.30 -1.39
CA VAL A 7 1.42 -10.18 -0.52
C VAL A 7 0.99 -10.44 0.92
N SER A 8 -0.19 -11.01 1.15
CA SER A 8 -0.64 -11.39 2.50
C SER A 8 0.34 -12.36 3.16
N ASN A 9 0.71 -13.43 2.44
CA ASN A 9 1.65 -14.44 2.94
C ASN A 9 3.06 -13.89 3.12
N LEU A 10 3.51 -13.01 2.22
CA LEU A 10 4.85 -12.41 2.36
C LEU A 10 4.91 -11.49 3.58
N THR A 11 3.88 -10.68 3.78
CA THR A 11 3.86 -9.64 4.82
C THR A 11 3.62 -10.16 6.23
N SER A 12 3.20 -11.42 6.40
CA SER A 12 3.08 -12.04 7.73
C SER A 12 4.42 -12.20 8.45
N GLU A 13 5.51 -12.24 7.69
CA GLU A 13 6.87 -12.42 8.21
C GLU A 13 7.58 -11.09 8.55
N TYR A 14 6.90 -9.95 8.42
CA TYR A 14 7.50 -8.62 8.63
C TYR A 14 6.58 -7.71 9.44
N ASP A 15 7.16 -6.73 10.14
CA ASP A 15 6.38 -5.76 10.93
C ASP A 15 5.83 -4.58 10.10
N LEU A 16 6.46 -4.28 8.96
CA LEU A 16 6.17 -3.08 8.16
C LEU A 16 6.33 -3.29 6.64
N LEU A 17 5.32 -2.90 5.87
CA LEU A 17 5.32 -2.82 4.40
C LEU A 17 5.40 -1.35 3.96
N ILE A 18 6.35 -1.01 3.08
CA ILE A 18 6.53 0.34 2.54
C ILE A 18 6.10 0.37 1.06
N LEU A 19 5.13 1.23 0.72
CA LEU A 19 4.59 1.38 -0.64
C LEU A 19 4.81 2.78 -1.19
N GLY A 20 5.21 2.88 -2.45
CA GLY A 20 5.25 4.16 -3.16
C GLY A 20 3.88 4.54 -3.71
N THR A 21 3.49 5.81 -3.61
CA THR A 21 2.24 6.32 -4.21
C THR A 21 2.52 7.19 -5.45
N PRO A 22 1.72 7.11 -6.52
CA PRO A 22 1.90 7.95 -7.70
C PRO A 22 1.67 9.44 -7.40
N LYS A 23 2.48 10.32 -8.00
CA LYS A 23 2.40 11.80 -7.83
C LYS A 23 1.10 12.43 -8.36
N LYS A 24 0.33 11.72 -9.18
CA LYS A 24 -0.61 12.33 -10.13
C LYS A 24 -1.91 12.87 -9.50
N ASP A 25 -2.24 12.50 -8.27
CA ASP A 25 -3.49 12.95 -7.61
C ASP A 25 -3.31 13.13 -6.09
N THR A 26 -3.32 14.40 -5.67
CA THR A 26 -3.64 15.05 -4.37
C THR A 26 -3.62 14.28 -3.04
N TRP A 27 -3.31 15.01 -1.96
CA TRP A 27 -3.43 14.56 -0.56
C TRP A 27 -4.85 14.08 -0.23
N ALA A 28 -5.87 14.71 -0.85
CA ALA A 28 -7.26 14.30 -0.76
C ALA A 28 -7.50 12.89 -1.34
N THR A 29 -6.82 12.51 -2.42
CA THR A 29 -6.97 11.19 -3.04
C THR A 29 -6.24 10.09 -2.26
N MET A 30 -5.19 10.46 -1.53
CA MET A 30 -4.51 9.58 -0.57
C MET A 30 -5.34 9.34 0.69
N LEU A 31 -5.99 10.38 1.23
CA LEU A 31 -6.81 10.31 2.44
C LEU A 31 -8.26 9.83 2.18
N PHE A 32 -8.81 10.12 0.99
CA PHE A 32 -10.21 9.86 0.61
C PHE A 32 -10.38 8.95 -0.62
N GLY A 33 -9.30 8.40 -1.16
CA GLY A 33 -9.30 7.17 -1.96
C GLY A 33 -9.77 7.28 -3.42
N THR A 34 -8.82 7.25 -4.35
CA THR A 34 -9.05 6.60 -5.65
C THR A 34 -8.31 5.27 -5.64
N GLY A 35 -9.07 4.18 -5.64
CA GLY A 35 -8.51 2.82 -5.65
C GLY A 35 -8.02 2.41 -4.26
N LYS A 36 -8.83 1.61 -3.59
CA LYS A 36 -8.38 0.71 -2.53
C LYS A 36 -7.09 0.03 -2.99
N ASP A 37 -5.95 0.44 -2.45
CA ASP A 37 -4.67 -0.19 -2.73
C ASP A 37 -4.79 -1.62 -2.21
N LYS A 38 -5.05 -2.57 -3.12
CA LYS A 38 -5.39 -3.93 -2.77
C LYS A 38 -4.24 -4.59 -2.01
N PHE A 39 -3.00 -4.16 -2.25
CA PHE A 39 -1.82 -4.61 -1.53
C PHE A 39 -1.75 -4.04 -0.11
N ALA A 40 -2.11 -2.77 0.08
CA ALA A 40 -2.20 -2.18 1.41
C ALA A 40 -3.33 -2.78 2.26
N ILE A 41 -4.40 -3.25 1.63
CA ILE A 41 -5.55 -3.86 2.33
C ILE A 41 -5.29 -5.33 2.63
N SER A 42 -4.54 -6.03 1.78
CA SER A 42 -4.25 -7.46 1.95
C SER A 42 -3.03 -7.72 2.83
N SER A 43 -2.25 -6.70 3.19
CA SER A 43 -1.07 -6.88 4.05
C SER A 43 -1.45 -7.37 5.45
N ALA A 44 -0.67 -8.31 5.98
CA ALA A 44 -0.78 -8.81 7.34
C ALA A 44 -0.02 -7.97 8.39
N CYS A 45 0.62 -6.87 7.97
CA CYS A 45 1.43 -6.00 8.82
C CYS A 45 1.08 -4.51 8.65
N SER A 46 1.79 -3.62 9.36
CA SER A 46 1.59 -2.18 9.23
C SER A 46 2.01 -1.70 7.83
N VAL A 47 1.32 -0.70 7.27
CA VAL A 47 1.64 -0.16 5.93
C VAL A 47 2.00 1.32 6.00
N LEU A 48 3.18 1.67 5.50
CA LEU A 48 3.62 3.05 5.30
C LEU A 48 3.61 3.38 3.80
N ARG A 49 2.69 4.25 3.39
CA ARG A 49 2.65 4.74 2.01
C ARG A 49 3.38 6.07 1.89
N LEU A 50 4.38 6.14 1.01
CA LEU A 50 5.25 7.29 0.82
C LEU A 50 5.03 7.97 -0.53
N THR A 51 4.91 9.30 -0.49
CA THR A 51 4.98 10.17 -1.66
C THR A 51 6.14 11.12 -1.48
N ILE A 52 7.07 11.14 -2.42
CA ILE A 52 8.17 12.10 -2.41
C ILE A 52 7.80 13.25 -3.34
N LYS A 53 7.73 14.47 -2.79
CA LYS A 53 7.61 15.70 -3.56
C LYS A 53 9.03 16.19 -3.85
N ASN A 54 9.34 16.38 -5.13
CA ASN A 54 10.50 17.17 -5.55
C ASN A 54 10.02 18.59 -5.79
#